data_AF-A0A350PEV1-F1
#
_entry.id   AF-A0A350PEV1-F1
#
_cell.length_a   1.000
_cell.length_b   1.000
_cell.length_c   1.000
_cell.angle_alpha   90.00
_cell.angle_beta   90.00
_cell.angle_gamma   90.00
#
_symmetry.space_group_name_H-M   'P 1'
#
loop_
_entity.id
_entity.type
_entity.pdbx_description
1 polymer ?
#
loop_
_entity_poly.entity_id
_entity_poly.type
_entity_poly.pdbx_seq_one_letter_code
_entity_poly.pdbx_strand_id
1 'polypeptide(L)'
;KEAGLTEEDVENGNMAKIFGLTAVFQFIMAYCLAMFFGNEIDAATGAFYGFLTGFAWVALAMAVSGLYEQKSFKYMLINGGFWTVVFTLMGLIIGAWR
;
A
#
# COMPACT_ATOMS: atom_id res chain seq x y z
N LYS A 1 7.24 -18.36 1.72
CA LYS A 1 6.28 -19.40 1.26
C LYS A 1 5.26 -18.85 0.26
N GLU A 2 4.32 -17.97 0.61
CA GLU A 2 3.30 -17.47 -0.36
C GLU A 2 3.89 -16.66 -1.53
N ALA A 3 4.98 -15.94 -1.31
CA ALA A 3 5.68 -15.17 -2.35
C ALA A 3 6.54 -16.05 -3.29
N GLY A 4 6.67 -17.35 -3.03
CA GLY A 4 7.54 -18.25 -3.80
C GLY A 4 9.04 -18.07 -3.58
N LEU A 5 9.46 -17.19 -2.66
CA LEU A 5 10.87 -16.96 -2.32
C LEU A 5 11.47 -18.13 -1.53
N THR A 6 12.70 -18.49 -1.87
CA THR A 6 13.56 -19.41 -1.12
C THR A 6 14.24 -18.68 0.05
N GLU A 7 14.87 -19.42 0.96
CA GLU A 7 15.64 -18.83 2.06
C GLU A 7 16.87 -18.08 1.53
N GLU A 8 17.53 -18.63 0.49
CA GLU A 8 18.65 -18.00 -0.19
C GLU A 8 18.28 -16.66 -0.84
N ASP A 9 17.09 -16.54 -1.43
CA ASP A 9 16.60 -15.26 -1.99
C ASP A 9 16.45 -14.17 -0.92
N VAL A 10 16.04 -14.56 0.30
CA VAL A 10 15.83 -13.63 1.41
C VAL A 10 17.17 -13.17 1.99
N GLU A 11 18.13 -14.10 2.14
CA GLU A 11 19.47 -13.80 2.67
C GLU A 11 20.29 -12.92 1.71
N ASN A 12 20.18 -13.16 0.40
CA ASN A 12 20.91 -12.39 -0.62
C ASN A 12 20.27 -11.02 -0.93
N GLY A 13 19.14 -10.67 -0.31
CA GLY A 13 18.47 -9.39 -0.52
C GLY A 13 19.29 -8.20 -0.02
N ASN A 14 19.47 -7.17 -0.85
CA ASN A 14 20.10 -5.91 -0.42
C ASN A 14 19.11 -5.08 0.43
N MET A 15 19.14 -5.29 1.74
CA MET A 15 18.20 -4.66 2.68
C MET A 15 18.27 -3.12 2.65
N ALA A 16 19.48 -2.54 2.57
CA ALA A 16 19.63 -1.09 2.50
C ALA A 16 18.92 -0.49 1.28
N LYS A 17 19.04 -1.16 0.12
CA LYS A 17 18.35 -0.74 -1.11
C LYS A 17 16.84 -0.94 -1.01
N ILE A 18 16.38 -2.07 -0.47
CA ILE A 18 14.95 -2.36 -0.30
C ILE A 18 14.30 -1.30 0.59
N PHE A 19 14.77 -1.14 1.82
CA PHE A 19 14.19 -0.18 2.76
C PHE A 19 14.36 1.27 2.32
N GLY A 20 15.51 1.62 1.73
CA GLY A 20 15.76 2.97 1.21
C GLY A 20 14.78 3.35 0.09
N LEU A 21 14.61 2.48 -0.91
CA LEU A 21 13.65 2.72 -1.99
C LEU A 21 12.20 2.67 -1.50
N THR A 22 11.86 1.75 -0.59
CA THR A 22 10.53 1.70 0.01
C THR A 22 10.20 3.03 0.70
N ALA A 23 11.11 3.60 1.48
CA ALA A 23 10.87 4.90 2.14
C ALA A 23 10.57 6.00 1.11
N VAL A 24 11.39 6.11 0.06
CA VAL A 24 11.18 7.08 -1.03
C VAL A 24 9.82 6.89 -1.70
N PHE A 25 9.46 5.65 -2.04
CA PHE A 25 8.17 5.36 -2.67
C PHE A 25 6.99 5.70 -1.76
N GLN A 26 7.08 5.41 -0.46
CA GLN A 26 6.05 5.76 0.52
C GLN A 26 5.83 7.29 0.60
N PHE A 27 6.91 8.08 0.59
CA PHE A 27 6.79 9.55 0.55
C PHE A 27 6.12 10.05 -0.73
N ILE A 28 6.48 9.49 -1.89
CA ILE A 28 5.86 9.85 -3.17
C ILE A 28 4.36 9.52 -3.14
N MET A 29 3.99 8.33 -2.68
CA MET A 29 2.59 7.93 -2.58
C MET A 29 1.80 8.83 -1.62
N ALA A 30 2.36 9.17 -0.46
CA ALA A 30 1.74 10.09 0.49
C ALA A 30 1.53 11.49 -0.09
N TYR A 31 2.53 12.02 -0.79
CA TYR A 31 2.42 13.31 -1.47
C TYR A 31 1.36 13.27 -2.57
N CYS A 32 1.32 12.22 -3.40
CA CYS A 32 0.29 12.03 -4.41
C CYS A 32 -1.11 11.95 -3.80
N LEU A 33 -1.30 11.19 -2.73
CA LEU A 33 -2.58 11.10 -2.02
C LEU A 33 -3.01 12.48 -1.48
N ALA A 34 -2.08 13.21 -0.87
CA ALA A 34 -2.36 14.56 -0.36
C ALA A 34 -2.76 15.56 -1.45
N MET A 35 -2.28 15.40 -2.69
CA MET A 35 -2.71 16.25 -3.82
C MET A 35 -4.17 16.01 -4.24
N PHE A 36 -4.72 14.83 -3.98
CA PHE A 36 -6.15 14.55 -4.23
C PHE A 36 -7.06 15.12 -3.15
N PHE A 37 -6.52 15.56 -2.01
CA PHE A 37 -7.31 16.04 -0.88
C PHE A 37 -7.65 17.52 -1.04
N GLY A 38 -8.91 17.88 -0.76
CA GLY A 38 -9.39 19.26 -0.75
C GLY A 38 -8.92 20.05 0.48
N ASN A 39 -9.35 21.32 0.57
CA ASN A 39 -8.98 22.20 1.70
C ASN A 39 -9.71 21.87 3.01
N GLU A 40 -10.83 21.16 2.96
CA GLU A 40 -11.67 20.83 4.12
C GLU A 40 -11.74 19.31 4.30
N ILE A 41 -10.60 18.69 4.61
CA ILE A 41 -10.55 17.26 4.97
C ILE A 41 -10.12 17.14 6.42
N ASP A 42 -10.92 16.41 7.19
CA ASP A 42 -10.57 15.97 8.54
C ASP A 42 -9.97 14.56 8.54
N ALA A 43 -9.49 14.12 9.71
CA ALA A 43 -8.87 12.81 9.88
C ALA A 43 -9.78 11.64 9.44
N ALA A 44 -11.09 11.73 9.68
CA ALA A 44 -12.04 10.67 9.37
C ALA A 44 -12.28 10.55 7.86
N THR A 45 -12.50 11.69 7.20
CA THR A 45 -12.65 11.78 5.75
C THR A 45 -11.35 11.38 5.04
N GLY A 46 -10.21 11.83 5.56
CA GLY A 46 -8.90 11.42 5.06
C GLY A 46 -8.67 9.91 5.18
N ALA A 47 -9.01 9.31 6.33
CA ALA A 47 -8.95 7.86 6.52
C ALA A 47 -9.87 7.12 5.55
N PHE A 48 -11.09 7.62 5.33
CA PHE A 48 -12.05 7.02 4.41
C PHE A 48 -11.57 7.07 2.95
N TYR A 49 -11.03 8.20 2.49
CA TYR A 49 -10.46 8.30 1.15
C TYR A 49 -9.21 7.43 1.01
N GLY A 50 -8.36 7.40 2.03
CA GLY A 50 -7.23 6.47 2.10
C GLY A 50 -7.68 5.01 2.00
N PHE A 51 -8.74 4.63 2.71
CA PHE A 51 -9.33 3.29 2.61
C PHE A 51 -9.83 2.99 1.19
N LEU A 52 -10.55 3.92 0.55
CA LEU A 52 -11.02 3.73 -0.82
C LEU A 52 -9.86 3.57 -1.81
N THR A 53 -8.80 4.38 -1.68
CA THR A 53 -7.59 4.24 -2.51
C THR A 53 -6.92 2.88 -2.30
N GLY A 54 -6.71 2.49 -1.03
CA GLY A 54 -6.02 1.25 -0.69
C GLY A 54 -6.81 0.00 -1.05
N PHE A 55 -8.10 -0.06 -0.69
CA PHE A 55 -8.97 -1.21 -0.93
C PHE A 55 -9.46 -1.26 -2.38
N ALA A 56 -10.20 -0.24 -2.82
CA ALA A 56 -10.91 -0.33 -4.09
C ALA A 56 -9.98 -0.19 -5.30
N TRP A 57 -8.92 0.61 -5.18
CA TRP A 57 -7.96 0.80 -6.27
C TRP A 57 -6.80 -0.19 -6.18
N VAL A 58 -5.98 -0.08 -5.15
CA VAL A 58 -4.70 -0.79 -5.09
C VAL A 58 -4.90 -2.28 -4.84
N ALA A 59 -5.65 -2.65 -3.81
CA ALA A 59 -5.85 -4.05 -3.45
C ALA A 59 -6.58 -4.83 -4.54
N LEU A 60 -7.64 -4.27 -5.15
CA LEU A 60 -8.35 -4.93 -6.24
C LEU A 60 -7.51 -4.99 -7.52
N ALA A 61 -6.73 -3.97 -7.87
CA ALA A 61 -5.81 -4.05 -9.00
C ALA A 61 -4.76 -5.15 -8.79
N MET A 62 -4.18 -5.23 -7.59
CA MET A 62 -3.25 -6.31 -7.24
C MET A 62 -3.91 -7.69 -7.23
N ALA A 63 -5.17 -7.79 -6.80
CA ALA A 63 -5.90 -9.04 -6.86
C ALA A 63 -6.17 -9.47 -8.31
N VAL A 64 -6.53 -8.54 -9.19
CA VAL A 64 -6.68 -8.82 -10.63
C VAL A 64 -5.36 -9.32 -11.23
N SER A 65 -4.25 -8.63 -10.98
CA SER A 65 -2.91 -9.09 -11.39
C SER A 65 -2.60 -10.48 -10.79
N GLY A 66 -2.89 -10.68 -9.51
CA GLY A 66 -2.70 -11.96 -8.83
C GLY A 66 -3.50 -13.11 -9.44
N LEU A 67 -4.72 -12.87 -9.93
CA LEU A 67 -5.52 -13.86 -10.65
C LEU A 67 -4.86 -14.25 -11.98
N TYR A 68 -4.35 -13.29 -12.76
CA TYR A 68 -3.62 -13.56 -14.00
C TYR A 68 -2.30 -14.29 -13.75
N GLU A 69 -1.62 -13.96 -12.65
CA GLU A 69 -0.39 -14.62 -12.20
C GLU A 69 -0.64 -15.95 -11.48
N GLN A 70 -1.90 -16.40 -11.35
CA GLN A 70 -2.30 -17.61 -10.64
C GLN A 70 -1.77 -17.68 -9.19
N LYS A 71 -1.71 -16.53 -8.53
CA LYS A 71 -1.31 -16.43 -7.11
C LYS A 71 -2.44 -16.92 -6.21
N SER A 72 -2.06 -17.37 -5.01
CA SER A 72 -3.03 -17.84 -4.02
C SER A 72 -3.93 -16.69 -3.54
N PHE A 73 -5.19 -17.01 -3.20
CA PHE A 73 -6.10 -16.02 -2.57
C PHE A 73 -5.51 -15.45 -1.28
N LYS A 74 -4.75 -16.25 -0.54
CA LYS A 74 -4.05 -15.81 0.67
C LYS A 74 -2.99 -14.75 0.34
N TYR A 75 -2.18 -14.95 -0.70
CA TYR A 75 -1.20 -13.96 -1.15
C TYR A 75 -1.89 -12.65 -1.54
N MET A 76 -2.99 -12.72 -2.30
CA MET A 76 -3.75 -11.54 -2.72
C MET A 76 -4.34 -10.79 -1.51
N LEU A 77 -4.92 -11.50 -0.54
CA LEU A 77 -5.48 -10.89 0.67
C LEU A 77 -4.40 -10.28 1.58
N ILE A 78 -3.23 -10.91 1.72
CA ILE A 78 -2.13 -10.36 2.52
C ILE A 78 -1.63 -9.05 1.91
N ASN A 79 -1.31 -9.05 0.62
CA ASN A 79 -0.77 -7.87 -0.04
C ASN A 79 -1.82 -6.76 -0.21
N GLY A 80 -3.03 -7.12 -0.64
CA GLY A 80 -4.13 -6.17 -0.78
C GLY A 80 -4.57 -5.59 0.57
N GLY A 81 -4.67 -6.42 1.60
CA GLY A 81 -4.98 -5.98 2.97
C GLY A 81 -3.91 -5.07 3.54
N PHE A 82 -2.63 -5.39 3.33
CA PHE A 82 -1.51 -4.52 3.71
C PHE A 82 -1.66 -3.12 3.09
N TRP A 83 -1.86 -3.02 1.77
CA TRP A 83 -2.04 -1.72 1.11
C TRP A 83 -3.31 -0.98 1.53
N THR A 84 -4.39 -1.72 1.80
CA THR A 84 -5.61 -1.14 2.35
C THR A 84 -5.33 -0.42 3.66
N VAL A 85 -4.62 -1.07 4.59
CA VAL A 85 -4.24 -0.46 5.88
C VAL A 85 -3.26 0.70 5.69
N VAL A 86 -2.24 0.54 4.85
CA VAL A 86 -1.23 1.58 4.59
C VAL A 86 -1.89 2.86 4.07
N PHE A 87 -2.71 2.79 3.03
CA PHE A 87 -3.37 3.97 2.48
C PHE A 87 -4.41 4.56 3.44
N THR A 88 -5.13 3.73 4.21
CA THR A 88 -6.05 4.21 5.26
C THR A 88 -5.31 5.05 6.31
N LEU A 89 -4.18 4.55 6.83
CA LEU A 89 -3.36 5.27 7.80
C LEU A 89 -2.73 6.52 7.21
N MET A 90 -2.24 6.43 5.97
CA MET A 90 -1.67 7.57 5.25
C MET A 90 -2.71 8.68 5.07
N GLY A 91 -3.93 8.35 4.63
CA GLY A 91 -5.03 9.29 4.51
C GLY A 91 -5.46 9.87 5.85
N LEU A 92 -5.52 9.06 6.91
CA LEU A 92 -5.81 9.51 8.27
C LEU A 92 -4.79 10.56 8.73
N ILE A 93 -3.50 10.29 8.56
CA ILE A 93 -2.42 11.20 8.97
C ILE A 93 -2.48 12.50 8.17
N ILE A 94 -2.65 12.43 6.85
CA ILE A 94 -2.75 13.61 6.00
C ILE A 94 -3.97 14.46 6.38
N GLY A 95 -5.14 13.83 6.58
CA GLY A 95 -6.37 14.53 6.98
C GLY A 95 -6.34 15.06 8.42
N ALA A 96 -5.53 14.48 9.32
CA ALA A 96 -5.33 15.01 10.67
C ALA A 96 -4.33 16.18 10.72
N TRP A 97 -3.49 16.32 9.70
CA TRP A 97 -2.48 17.38 9.61
C TRP A 97 -2.94 18.65 8.91
N ARG A 98 -4.09 18.61 8.23
CA ARG A 98 -4.74 19.79 7.68
C ARG A 98 -5.86 20.25 8.59
#